data_AF-A0A961SHB2-F1
#
_entry.id   AF-A0A961SHB2-F1
#
_cell.length_a   1.000
_cell.length_b   1.000
_cell.length_c   1.000
_cell.angle_alpha   90.00
_cell.angle_beta   90.00
_cell.angle_gamma   90.00
#
_symmetry.space_group_name_H-M   'P 1'
#
loop_
_entity.id
_entity.type
_entity.pdbx_description
1 polymer ?
#
loop_
_entity_poly.entity_id
_entity_poly.type
_entity_poly.pdbx_seq_one_letter_code
_entity_poly.pdbx_strand_id
1 'polypeptide(L)'
;MFDWDSALDRLEELNALAESPALWDDAEKAQDVMRERQEFSAQVDTVRRIETALSDNIGLIALGEEENDADIVAEAESAIAELSREAARLQVETLLSGEA
;
A
#
# COMPACT_ATOMS: atom_id res chain seq x y z
N MET A 1 16.10 2.84 -3.27
CA MET A 1 15.35 1.58 -3.28
C MET A 1 14.39 1.69 -2.11
N PHE A 2 13.08 1.67 -2.36
CA PHE A 2 12.08 1.77 -1.28
C PHE A 2 12.30 0.56 -0.37
N ASP A 3 12.76 0.80 0.86
CA ASP A 3 13.04 -0.27 1.81
C ASP A 3 11.72 -0.60 2.49
N TRP A 4 10.91 -1.39 1.79
CA TRP A 4 9.58 -1.83 2.23
C TRP A 4 9.64 -2.48 3.62
N ASP A 5 10.69 -3.26 3.88
CA ASP A 5 10.93 -3.88 5.18
C ASP A 5 11.15 -2.79 6.25
N SER A 6 11.97 -1.78 5.95
CA SER A 6 12.15 -0.63 6.87
C SER A 6 10.86 0.17 7.11
N ALA A 7 9.98 0.31 6.10
CA ALA A 7 8.69 0.99 6.25
C ALA A 7 7.72 0.19 7.14
N LEU A 8 7.73 -1.13 7.03
CA LEU A 8 6.96 -2.03 7.89
C LEU A 8 7.48 -2.01 9.33
N ASP A 9 8.80 -2.11 9.51
CA ASP A 9 9.44 -2.02 10.83
C ASP A 9 9.11 -0.68 11.50
N ARG A 10 9.18 0.43 10.75
CA ARG A 10 8.85 1.76 11.26
C ARG A 10 7.38 1.87 11.66
N LEU A 11 6.46 1.31 10.88
CA LEU A 11 5.04 1.29 11.22
C LEU A 11 4.78 0.47 12.49
N GLU A 12 5.49 -0.66 12.67
CA GLU A 12 5.42 -1.47 13.88
C GLU A 12 5.91 -0.70 15.12
N GLU A 13 7.05 -0.01 15.02
CA GLU A 13 7.55 0.87 16.07
C GLU A 13 6.54 1.95 16.45
N LEU A 14 5.95 2.63 15.45
CA LEU A 14 4.96 3.68 15.66
C LEU A 14 3.68 3.15 16.31
N ASN A 15 3.25 1.94 15.98
CA ASN A 15 2.14 1.28 16.64
C ASN A 15 2.47 0.97 18.11
N ALA A 16 3.66 0.42 18.39
CA ALA A 16 4.09 0.15 19.76
C ALA A 16 4.20 1.43 20.61
N LEU A 17 4.66 2.54 20.02
CA LEU A 17 4.67 3.85 20.67
C LEU A 17 3.25 4.35 20.95
N ALA A 18 2.33 4.20 20.00
CA ALA A 18 0.93 4.62 20.15
C ALA A 18 0.19 3.85 21.27
N GLU A 19 0.58 2.61 21.52
CA GLU A 19 0.05 1.76 22.61
C GLU A 19 0.63 2.12 23.99
N SER A 20 1.75 2.85 24.04
CA SER A 20 2.41 3.23 25.30
C SER A 20 1.64 4.34 26.02
N PRO A 21 1.23 4.15 27.29
CA PRO A 21 0.61 5.20 28.10
C PRO A 21 1.48 6.46 28.23
N ALA A 22 2.81 6.30 28.24
CA ALA A 22 3.76 7.40 28.38
C ALA A 22 3.81 8.34 27.16
N LEU A 23 3.32 7.89 26.00
CA LEU A 23 3.17 8.78 24.85
C LEU A 23 2.08 9.83 25.12
N TRP A 24 1.02 9.44 25.82
CA TRP A 24 -0.14 10.28 26.09
C TRP A 24 0.09 11.31 27.20
N ASP A 25 1.22 11.23 27.90
CA ASP A 25 1.68 12.25 28.85
C ASP A 25 2.18 13.52 28.12
N ASP A 26 2.51 13.43 26.83
CA ASP A 26 2.96 14.53 25.98
C ASP A 26 2.09 14.61 24.71
N ALA A 27 1.14 15.55 24.72
CA ALA A 27 0.18 15.71 23.63
C ALA A 27 0.82 16.11 22.28
N GLU A 28 1.92 16.87 22.30
CA GLU A 28 2.62 17.29 21.08
C GLU A 28 3.31 16.10 20.44
N LYS A 29 4.04 15.32 21.25
CA LYS A 29 4.69 14.08 20.82
C LYS A 29 3.68 13.04 20.32
N ALA A 30 2.54 12.90 21.00
CA ALA A 30 1.47 12.01 20.57
C ALA A 30 0.91 12.41 19.19
N GLN A 31 0.73 13.71 18.94
CA GLN A 31 0.23 14.21 17.67
C GLN A 31 1.20 13.90 16.52
N ASP A 32 2.50 14.09 16.74
CA ASP A 32 3.51 13.81 15.71
C ASP A 32 3.62 12.31 15.40
N VAL A 33 3.66 11.46 16.42
CA VAL A 33 3.67 9.99 16.25
C VAL A 33 2.43 9.52 15.49
N MET A 34 1.26 10.06 15.80
CA MET A 34 0.02 9.69 15.11
C MET A 34 -0.01 10.16 13.65
N ARG A 35 0.57 11.33 13.34
CA ARG A 35 0.70 11.83 11.97
C ARG A 35 1.62 10.93 11.15
N GLU A 36 2.78 10.62 11.69
CA GLU A 36 3.78 9.75 11.04
C GLU A 36 3.20 8.34 10.81
N ARG A 37 2.53 7.78 11.83
CA ARG A 37 1.84 6.47 11.72
C ARG A 37 0.78 6.47 10.62
N GLN A 38 -0.04 7.53 10.54
CA GLN A 38 -1.09 7.64 9.52
C GLN A 38 -0.49 7.64 8.11
N GLU A 39 0.62 8.35 7.92
CA GLU A 39 1.33 8.41 6.64
C GLU A 39 1.86 7.03 6.23
N PHE A 40 2.61 6.35 7.10
CA PHE A 40 3.14 5.02 6.80
C PHE A 40 2.03 3.98 6.62
N SER A 41 0.98 4.01 7.45
CA SER A 41 -0.18 3.11 7.30
C SER A 41 -0.84 3.29 5.93
N ALA A 42 -1.07 4.52 5.49
CA ALA A 42 -1.69 4.78 4.19
C ALA A 42 -0.84 4.26 3.01
N GLN A 43 0.49 4.39 3.10
CA GLN A 43 1.41 3.85 2.11
C GLN A 43 1.34 2.31 2.06
N VAL A 44 1.40 1.66 3.22
CA VAL A 44 1.32 0.20 3.36
C VAL A 44 -0.02 -0.34 2.85
N ASP A 45 -1.13 0.30 3.23
CA ASP A 45 -2.47 -0.09 2.80
C ASP A 45 -2.66 0.05 1.28
N THR A 46 -2.03 1.06 0.68
CA THR A 46 -2.06 1.26 -0.77
C THR A 46 -1.35 0.14 -1.51
N VAL A 47 -0.15 -0.24 -1.06
CA VAL A 47 0.61 -1.35 -1.65
C VAL A 47 -0.17 -2.66 -1.53
N ARG A 48 -0.68 -2.97 -0.33
CA ARG A 48 -1.48 -4.18 -0.09
C ARG A 48 -2.73 -4.24 -0.98
N ARG A 49 -3.42 -3.11 -1.18
CA ARG A 49 -4.57 -3.04 -2.09
C ARG A 49 -4.17 -3.39 -3.52
N ILE A 50 -3.04 -2.87 -4.01
CA ILE A 50 -2.55 -3.17 -5.36
C ILE A 50 -2.21 -4.66 -5.49
N GLU A 51 -1.54 -5.24 -4.48
CA GLU A 51 -1.20 -6.67 -4.45
C GLU A 51 -2.45 -7.57 -4.45
N THR A 52 -3.44 -7.27 -3.61
CA THR A 52 -4.71 -8.00 -3.58
C THR A 52 -5.44 -7.88 -4.91
N ALA A 53 -5.60 -6.66 -5.44
CA ALA A 53 -6.28 -6.45 -6.71
C ALA A 53 -5.56 -7.17 -7.87
N LEU A 54 -4.23 -7.19 -7.89
CA LEU A 54 -3.47 -7.94 -8.87
C LEU A 54 -3.74 -9.45 -8.76
N SER A 55 -3.68 -10.00 -7.56
CA SER A 55 -3.96 -11.43 -7.30
C SER A 55 -5.38 -11.81 -7.73
N ASP A 56 -6.36 -10.97 -7.43
CA ASP A 56 -7.75 -11.19 -7.81
C ASP A 56 -7.93 -11.20 -9.33
N ASN A 57 -7.31 -10.26 -10.05
CA ASN A 57 -7.37 -10.21 -11.51
C ASN A 57 -6.63 -11.38 -12.18
N ILE A 58 -5.52 -11.85 -11.62
CA ILE A 58 -4.87 -13.09 -12.09
C ILE A 58 -5.81 -14.28 -11.94
N GLY A 59 -6.54 -14.35 -10.83
CA GLY A 59 -7.59 -15.36 -10.62
C GLY A 59 -8.72 -15.29 -11.65
N LEU A 60 -9.16 -14.07 -11.98
CA LEU A 60 -10.19 -13.84 -13.01
C LEU A 60 -9.71 -14.26 -14.41
N ILE A 61 -8.45 -14.01 -14.76
CA ILE A 61 -7.86 -14.48 -16.02
C ILE A 61 -7.89 -16.01 -16.08
N ALA A 62 -7.42 -16.67 -15.02
CA ALA A 62 -7.41 -18.14 -14.98
C ALA A 62 -8.82 -18.74 -15.11
N LEU A 63 -9.83 -18.13 -14.46
CA LEU A 63 -11.22 -18.53 -14.59
C LEU A 63 -11.76 -18.31 -16.00
N GLY A 64 -11.51 -17.14 -16.59
CA GLY A 64 -11.94 -16.82 -17.95
C GLY A 64 -11.29 -17.73 -19.00
N GLU A 65 -10.03 -18.11 -18.83
CA GLU A 65 -9.36 -19.10 -19.68
C GLU A 65 -10.00 -20.50 -19.56
N GLU A 66 -10.33 -20.94 -18.34
CA GLU A 66 -11.01 -22.23 -18.10
C GLU A 66 -12.40 -22.25 -18.73
N GLU A 67 -13.16 -21.16 -18.59
CA GLU A 67 -14.52 -21.03 -19.12
C GLU A 67 -14.58 -20.63 -20.60
N ASN A 68 -13.42 -20.37 -21.24
CA ASN A 68 -13.30 -19.80 -22.59
C ASN A 68 -14.05 -18.46 -22.75
N ASP A 69 -14.11 -17.66 -21.69
CA ASP A 69 -14.67 -16.32 -21.66
C ASP A 69 -13.57 -15.28 -21.89
N ALA A 70 -13.38 -14.91 -23.16
CA ALA A 70 -12.38 -13.93 -23.56
C ALA A 70 -12.70 -12.50 -23.09
N ASP A 71 -13.97 -12.19 -22.79
CA ASP A 71 -14.38 -10.86 -22.34
C ASP A 71 -13.91 -10.64 -20.89
N ILE A 72 -14.06 -11.67 -20.03
CA ILE A 72 -13.53 -11.64 -18.64
C ILE A 72 -12.01 -11.50 -18.63
N VAL A 73 -11.31 -12.25 -19.48
CA VAL A 73 -9.84 -12.17 -19.59
C VAL A 73 -9.42 -10.75 -19.98
N ALA A 74 -10.05 -10.16 -21.01
CA ALA A 74 -9.72 -8.83 -21.48
C ALA A 74 -10.01 -7.73 -20.43
N GLU A 75 -11.10 -7.86 -19.67
CA GLU A 75 -11.43 -6.93 -18.59
C GLU A 75 -10.38 -6.99 -17.47
N ALA A 76 -9.98 -8.19 -17.05
CA ALA A 76 -8.97 -8.38 -16.02
C ALA A 76 -7.57 -7.88 -16.46
N GLU A 77 -7.18 -8.11 -17.73
CA GLU A 77 -5.94 -7.55 -18.29
C GLU A 77 -5.95 -6.01 -18.28
N SER A 78 -7.08 -5.41 -18.65
CA SER A 78 -7.24 -3.94 -18.61
C SER A 78 -7.12 -3.41 -17.19
N ALA A 79 -7.72 -4.09 -16.20
CA ALA A 79 -7.62 -3.70 -14.80
C ALA A 79 -6.17 -3.80 -14.28
N ILE A 80 -5.43 -4.85 -14.64
CA ILE A 80 -3.99 -4.98 -14.31
C ILE A 80 -3.17 -3.85 -14.95
N ALA A 81 -3.49 -3.46 -16.19
CA ALA A 81 -2.81 -2.36 -16.85
C ALA A 81 -3.02 -1.00 -16.13
N GLU A 82 -4.23 -0.77 -15.58
CA GLU A 82 -4.50 0.41 -14.73
C GLU A 82 -3.76 0.34 -13.39
N LEU A 83 -3.76 -0.82 -12.72
CA LEU A 83 -3.01 -1.02 -11.47
C LEU A 83 -1.51 -0.73 -11.65
N SER A 84 -0.94 -1.13 -12.78
CA SER A 84 0.46 -0.85 -13.13
C SER A 84 0.72 0.67 -13.27
N ARG A 85 -0.20 1.41 -13.90
CA ARG A 85 -0.11 2.88 -13.99
C ARG A 85 -0.22 3.55 -12.63
N GLU A 86 -1.14 3.07 -11.79
CA GLU A 86 -1.31 3.56 -10.43
C GLU A 86 -0.04 3.35 -9.59
N ALA A 87 0.52 2.14 -9.62
CA ALA A 87 1.76 1.80 -8.91
C ALA A 87 2.94 2.67 -9.37
N ALA A 88 3.09 2.89 -10.68
CA ALA A 88 4.13 3.75 -11.23
C ALA A 88 3.99 5.21 -10.75
N ARG A 89 2.76 5.73 -10.68
CA ARG A 89 2.50 7.07 -10.16
C ARG A 89 2.88 7.18 -8.68
N LEU A 90 2.49 6.21 -7.87
CA LEU A 90 2.79 6.18 -6.43
C LEU A 90 4.30 6.10 -6.19
N GLN A 91 5.02 5.32 -7.00
CA GLN A 91 6.48 5.24 -6.95
C GLN A 91 7.14 6.60 -7.21
N VAL A 92 6.63 7.37 -8.19
CA VAL A 92 7.12 8.73 -8.46
C VAL A 92 6.81 9.68 -7.30
N GLU A 93 5.59 9.63 -6.75
CA GLU A 93 5.18 10.46 -5.62
C GLU A 93 6.04 10.19 -4.37
N THR A 94 6.38 8.93 -4.08
CA THR A 94 7.28 8.55 -2.97
C THR A 94 8.74 8.92 -3.20
N LEU A 95 9.23 8.86 -4.45
CA LEU A 95 10.57 9.36 -4.77
C LEU A 95 10.68 10.87 -4.55
N LEU A 96 9.62 11.62 -4.89
CA LEU A 96 9.58 13.07 -4.72
C LEU A 96 9.38 13.51 -3.25
N SER A 97 8.69 12.72 -2.43
CA SER A 97 8.55 13.03 -0.99
C SER A 97 9.82 12.74 -0.20
N GLY A 98 10.71 11.85 -0.69
CA GLY A 98 12.00 11.55 -0.07
C GLY A 98 13.16 12.49 -0.45
N GLU A 99 12.96 13.39 -1.42
CA GLU A 99 13.95 14.41 -1.85
C GLU A 99 13.68 15.82 -1.25
N ALA A 100 12.72 15.95 -0.33
CA ALA A 100 12.33 17.22 0.29
C ALA A 100 12.96 17.47 1.68
#